data_AF-H2FZJ6-F1
#
_entry.id   AF-H2FZJ6-F1
#
_cell.length_a   1.000
_cell.length_b   1.000
_cell.length_c   1.000
_cell.angle_alpha   90.00
_cell.angle_beta   90.00
_cell.angle_gamma   90.00
#
_symmetry.space_group_name_H-M   'P 1'
#
loop_
_entity.id
_entity.type
_entity.pdbx_description
1 polymer ?
#
loop_
_entity_poly.entity_id
_entity_poly.type
_entity_poly.pdbx_seq_one_letter_code
_entity_poly.pdbx_strand_id
1 'polypeptide(L)'
;MTSNSDIDDRALVRRHLKLDHMNQLQIEKLARVFDAEPGVAKVVVRKHWLDIDYDAAVLTLDRVIALLEAYGGELSHDWWTAFKAHWYRRREEKLRARLAREDEESDEP
;
A
#
# COMPACT_ATOMS: atom_id res chain seq x y z
N MET A 1 6.54 28.05 4.36
CA MET A 1 5.31 27.25 4.49
C MET A 1 4.87 26.89 3.07
N THR A 2 5.34 25.76 2.55
CA THR A 2 4.98 25.28 1.22
C THR A 2 3.66 24.53 1.34
N SER A 3 2.59 25.13 0.81
CA SER A 3 1.30 24.48 0.62
C SER A 3 1.49 23.34 -0.38
N ASN A 4 1.54 22.10 0.11
CA ASN A 4 1.52 20.91 -0.73
C ASN A 4 0.06 20.62 -1.11
N SER A 5 -0.48 21.39 -2.04
CA SER A 5 -1.86 21.31 -2.50
C SER A 5 -1.89 21.02 -3.99
N ASP A 6 -1.49 19.81 -4.36
CA ASP A 6 -1.87 19.19 -5.63
C ASP A 6 -1.85 17.68 -5.40
N ILE A 7 -2.85 17.19 -4.67
CA ILE A 7 -3.17 15.76 -4.69
C ILE A 7 -4.26 15.65 -5.75
N ASP A 8 -3.95 15.01 -6.87
CA ASP A 8 -4.95 14.75 -7.89
C ASP A 8 -5.88 13.66 -7.32
N ASP A 9 -7.09 14.06 -6.92
CA ASP A 9 -8.11 13.15 -6.36
C ASP A 9 -8.39 11.95 -7.30
N ARG A 10 -8.05 12.02 -8.59
CA ARG A 10 -8.20 10.92 -9.56
C ARG A 10 -7.16 9.81 -9.37
N ALA A 11 -6.02 10.12 -8.76
CA ALA A 11 -4.92 9.18 -8.53
C ALA A 11 -4.81 8.72 -7.05
N LEU A 12 -5.73 9.14 -6.18
CA LEU A 12 -5.73 8.76 -4.77
C LEU A 12 -6.02 7.26 -4.59
N VAL A 13 -5.08 6.56 -3.96
CA VAL A 13 -5.18 5.13 -3.64
C VAL A 13 -5.27 4.94 -2.13
N ARG A 14 -6.34 4.29 -1.69
CA ARG A 14 -6.51 3.83 -0.30
C ARG A 14 -6.04 2.40 -0.13
N ARG A 15 -5.25 2.15 0.91
CA ARG A 15 -4.77 0.83 1.32
C ARG A 15 -5.09 0.56 2.78
N HIS A 16 -5.62 -0.63 3.03
CA HIS A 16 -5.87 -1.17 4.36
C HIS A 16 -4.88 -2.30 4.61
N LEU A 17 -3.90 -2.07 5.49
CA LEU A 17 -2.85 -3.04 5.80
C LEU A 17 -3.13 -3.67 7.17
N LYS A 18 -3.17 -5.00 7.22
CA LYS A 18 -3.30 -5.76 8.47
C LYS A 18 -1.92 -6.07 9.05
N LEU A 19 -1.68 -5.67 10.29
CA LEU A 19 -0.40 -5.73 10.99
C LEU A 19 -0.54 -6.58 12.27
N ASP A 20 -1.02 -7.82 12.14
CA ASP A 20 -1.36 -8.71 13.27
C ASP A 20 -0.16 -9.10 14.17
N HIS A 21 1.07 -8.89 13.70
CA HIS A 21 2.30 -9.26 14.41
C HIS A 21 3.07 -8.03 14.90
N MET A 22 2.50 -6.83 14.77
CA MET A 22 3.06 -5.59 15.27
C MET A 22 2.26 -5.10 16.47
N ASN A 23 2.97 -4.66 17.51
CA ASN A 23 2.35 -3.98 18.62
C ASN A 23 1.97 -2.53 18.24
N GLN A 24 1.12 -1.91 19.05
CA GLN A 24 0.61 -0.56 18.80
C GLN A 24 1.72 0.48 18.56
N LEU A 25 2.80 0.43 19.35
CA LEU A 25 3.93 1.37 19.23
C LEU A 25 4.66 1.22 17.89
N GLN A 26 4.84 -0.02 17.43
CA GLN A 26 5.45 -0.31 16.13
C GLN A 26 4.57 0.21 14.99
N ILE A 27 3.26 0.04 15.09
CA ILE A 27 2.32 0.54 14.08
C ILE A 27 2.32 2.08 14.05
N GLU A 28 2.37 2.74 15.20
CA GLU A 28 2.44 4.21 15.29
C GLU A 28 3.74 4.76 14.71
N LYS A 29 4.87 4.09 14.93
CA LYS A 29 6.14 4.47 14.31
C LYS A 29 6.11 4.30 12.80
N LEU A 30 5.57 3.18 12.30
CA LEU A 30 5.37 2.98 10.86
C LEU A 30 4.47 4.06 10.26
N ALA A 31 3.40 4.42 10.97
CA ALA A 31 2.49 5.48 10.54
C ALA A 31 3.21 6.82 10.37
N ARG A 32 4.11 7.18 11.29
CA ARG A 32 4.94 8.40 11.18
C ARG A 32 5.90 8.36 9.99
N VAL A 33 6.44 7.19 9.65
CA VAL A 33 7.29 7.04 8.46
C VAL A 33 6.48 7.33 7.20
N PHE A 34 5.26 6.78 7.09
CA PHE A 34 4.38 7.08 5.97
C PHE A 34 3.89 8.52 5.94
N ASP A 35 3.54 9.09 7.09
CA ASP A 35 3.07 10.48 7.18
C ASP A 35 4.13 11.48 6.71
N ALA A 36 5.42 11.13 6.81
CA ALA A 36 6.54 11.91 6.31
C ALA A 36 6.89 11.64 4.84
N GLU A 37 6.31 10.62 4.19
CA GLU A 37 6.64 10.25 2.82
C GLU A 37 5.91 11.15 1.80
N PRO A 38 6.62 11.71 0.81
CA PRO A 38 6.00 12.50 -0.25
C PRO A 38 4.92 11.71 -0.99
N GLY A 39 3.76 12.34 -1.20
CA GLY A 39 2.62 11.72 -1.87
C GLY A 39 1.69 10.95 -0.94
N VAL A 40 2.00 10.80 0.35
CA VAL A 40 1.03 10.31 1.33
C VAL A 40 0.08 11.45 1.70
N ALA A 41 -1.22 11.20 1.50
CA ALA A 41 -2.29 12.14 1.80
C ALA A 41 -2.77 12.01 3.25
N LYS A 42 -2.89 10.76 3.73
CA LYS A 42 -3.41 10.46 5.05
C LYS A 42 -2.94 9.10 5.55
N VAL A 43 -2.64 9.04 6.85
CA VAL A 43 -2.38 7.79 7.56
C VAL A 43 -3.28 7.68 8.79
N VAL A 44 -3.92 6.52 8.98
CA VAL A 44 -4.76 6.26 10.15
C VAL A 44 -4.40 4.92 10.78
N VAL A 45 -4.06 4.95 12.07
CA VAL A 45 -3.79 3.75 12.86
C VAL A 45 -5.06 3.27 13.55
N ARG A 46 -5.37 1.98 13.45
CA ARG A 46 -6.53 1.35 14.10
C ARG A 46 -6.18 -0.04 14.65
N LYS A 47 -5.84 -0.15 15.93
CA LYS A 47 -5.46 -1.42 16.60
C LYS A 47 -4.37 -2.20 15.84
N HIS A 48 -4.75 -3.09 14.93
CA HIS A 48 -3.84 -3.92 14.13
C HIS A 48 -3.93 -3.58 12.65
N TRP A 49 -4.44 -2.39 12.32
CA TRP A 49 -4.61 -1.92 10.97
C TRP A 49 -3.93 -0.58 10.78
N LEU A 50 -3.35 -0.42 9.59
CA LEU A 50 -2.81 0.83 9.11
C LEU A 50 -3.51 1.16 7.79
N ASP A 51 -4.29 2.23 7.80
CA ASP A 51 -4.93 2.77 6.61
C ASP A 51 -4.04 3.87 6.03
N ILE A 52 -3.72 3.79 4.75
CA ILE A 52 -2.86 4.74 4.04
C ILE A 52 -3.60 5.20 2.78
N ASP A 53 -3.79 6.51 2.66
CA ASP A 53 -4.23 7.15 1.44
C ASP A 53 -3.01 7.85 0.83
N TYR A 54 -2.66 7.52 -0.41
CA TYR A 54 -1.54 8.15 -1.12
C TYR A 54 -1.89 8.43 -2.58
N ASP A 55 -1.26 9.45 -3.14
CA ASP A 55 -1.34 9.79 -4.56
C ASP A 55 -0.45 8.85 -5.36
N ALA A 56 -1.05 8.01 -6.21
CA ALA A 56 -0.31 7.06 -7.04
C ALA A 56 0.46 7.72 -8.21
N ALA A 57 0.22 9.00 -8.51
CA ALA A 57 1.04 9.76 -9.44
C ALA A 57 2.38 10.18 -8.83
N VAL A 58 2.45 10.31 -7.50
CA VAL A 58 3.64 10.75 -6.75
C VAL A 58 4.33 9.57 -6.06
N LEU A 59 3.56 8.72 -5.39
CA LEU A 59 4.06 7.59 -4.61
C LEU A 59 3.73 6.28 -5.30
N THR A 60 4.76 5.57 -5.75
CA THR A 60 4.58 4.27 -6.37
C THR A 60 4.32 3.19 -5.34
N LEU A 61 3.63 2.16 -5.80
CA LEU A 61 3.36 0.98 -4.98
C LEU A 61 4.65 0.26 -4.55
N ASP A 62 5.67 0.23 -5.41
CA ASP A 62 6.99 -0.30 -5.07
C ASP A 62 7.65 0.48 -3.94
N ARG A 63 7.49 1.81 -3.92
CA ARG A 63 7.99 2.65 -2.81
C ARG A 63 7.27 2.36 -1.50
N VAL A 64 5.95 2.16 -1.54
CA VAL A 64 5.17 1.73 -0.36
C VAL A 64 5.69 0.38 0.17
N ILE A 65 5.97 -0.59 -0.70
CA ILE A 65 6.53 -1.88 -0.32
C ILE A 65 7.92 -1.70 0.29
N ALA A 66 8.78 -0.87 -0.30
CA ALA A 66 10.13 -0.63 0.21
C ALA A 66 10.12 -0.04 1.63
N LEU A 67 9.19 0.88 1.93
CA LEU A 67 9.01 1.42 3.28
C LEU A 67 8.54 0.35 4.27
N LEU A 68 7.60 -0.52 3.85
CA LEU A 68 7.15 -1.65 4.67
C LEU A 68 8.26 -2.68 4.88
N GLU A 69 9.13 -2.90 3.90
CA GLU A 69 10.25 -3.83 4.00
C GLU A 69 11.32 -3.30 4.95
N ALA A 70 11.72 -2.03 4.77
CA ALA A 70 12.70 -1.39 5.63
C ALA A 70 12.24 -1.41 7.10
N TYR A 71 10.97 -1.09 7.34
CA TYR A 71 10.45 -1.02 8.69
C TYR A 71 10.05 -2.39 9.26
N GLY A 72 9.38 -3.23 8.48
CA GLY A 72 8.82 -4.49 8.96
C GLY A 72 9.77 -5.69 8.82
N GLY A 73 10.73 -5.65 7.91
CA GLY A 73 11.87 -6.57 7.90
C GLY A 73 12.76 -6.42 9.14
N GLU A 74 12.87 -5.21 9.68
CA GLU A 74 13.53 -4.94 10.97
C GLU A 74 12.72 -5.43 12.18
N LEU A 75 11.40 -5.58 12.05
CA LEU A 75 10.52 -5.86 13.20
C LEU A 75 10.03 -7.31 13.28
N SER A 76 9.82 -8.00 12.15
CA SER A 76 9.42 -9.41 12.11
C SER A 76 9.54 -10.03 10.71
N HIS A 77 10.42 -11.03 10.56
CA HIS A 77 10.64 -11.75 9.31
C HIS A 77 9.42 -12.59 8.87
N ASP A 78 8.71 -13.19 9.83
CA ASP A 78 7.56 -14.05 9.57
C ASP A 78 6.36 -13.25 9.04
N TRP A 79 6.12 -12.07 9.63
CA TRP A 79 5.11 -11.14 9.15
C TRP A 79 5.43 -10.65 7.74
N TRP A 80 6.68 -10.25 7.47
CA TRP A 80 7.07 -9.76 6.15
C TRP A 80 6.87 -10.82 5.07
N THR A 81 7.19 -12.07 5.40
CA THR A 81 6.99 -13.22 4.51
C THR A 81 5.50 -13.47 4.23
N ALA A 82 4.66 -13.45 5.27
CA ALA A 82 3.21 -13.59 5.12
C ALA A 82 2.58 -12.44 4.30
N PHE A 83 3.04 -11.21 4.55
CA PHE A 83 2.62 -10.03 3.80
C PHE A 83 2.97 -10.16 2.32
N LYS A 84 4.23 -10.46 1.99
CA LYS A 84 4.67 -10.70 0.61
C LYS A 84 3.84 -11.80 -0.07
N ALA A 85 3.58 -12.91 0.60
CA ALA A 85 2.79 -14.01 0.04
C ALA A 85 1.33 -13.62 -0.26
N HIS A 86 0.71 -12.79 0.57
CA HIS A 86 -0.61 -12.21 0.27
C HIS A 86 -0.53 -11.21 -0.89
N TRP A 87 0.55 -10.42 -0.93
CA TRP A 87 0.76 -9.37 -1.91
C TRP A 87 0.99 -9.90 -3.33
N TYR A 88 1.85 -10.90 -3.48
CA TYR A 88 2.09 -11.56 -4.77
C TYR A 88 0.83 -12.23 -5.31
N ARG A 89 0.05 -12.91 -4.47
CA ARG A 89 -1.25 -13.49 -4.88
C ARG A 89 -2.19 -12.43 -5.44
N ARG A 90 -2.31 -11.29 -4.76
CA ARG A 90 -3.19 -10.19 -5.21
C ARG A 90 -2.70 -9.53 -6.51
N ARG A 91 -1.38 -9.48 -6.73
CA ARG A 91 -0.78 -9.00 -7.98
C ARG A 91 -1.08 -9.97 -9.12
N GLU A 92 -0.93 -11.28 -8.91
CA GLU A 92 -1.27 -12.32 -9.89
C GLU A 92 -2.76 -12.32 -10.23
N GLU A 93 -3.63 -12.16 -9.23
CA GLU A 93 -5.08 -12.07 -9.43
C GLU A 93 -5.46 -10.84 -10.27
N LYS A 94 -4.83 -9.69 -10.02
CA LYS A 94 -5.01 -8.49 -10.86
C LYS A 94 -4.53 -8.69 -12.30
N LEU A 95 -3.40 -9.38 -12.50
CA LEU A 95 -2.88 -9.70 -13.83
C LEU A 95 -3.83 -10.66 -14.57
N ARG A 96 -4.31 -11.72 -13.90
CA ARG A 96 -5.31 -12.64 -14.47
C ARG A 96 -6.61 -11.93 -14.81
N ALA A 97 -7.11 -11.06 -13.93
CA ALA A 97 -8.33 -10.30 -14.18
C ALA A 97 -8.18 -9.29 -15.32
N ARG A 98 -6.97 -8.76 -15.55
CA ARG A 98 -6.68 -7.89 -16.68
C ARG A 98 -6.64 -8.66 -18.00
N LEU A 99 -5.96 -9.81 -18.03
CA LEU A 99 -5.89 -10.68 -19.20
C LEU A 99 -7.27 -11.24 -19.59
N ALA A 100 -8.08 -11.65 -18.60
CA ALA A 100 -9.43 -12.15 -18.85
C ALA A 100 -10.40 -11.09 -19.41
N ARG A 101 -10.14 -9.79 -19.20
CA ARG A 101 -10.94 -8.71 -19.79
C ARG A 101 -10.54 -8.37 -21.23
N GLU A 102 -9.30 -8.65 -21.63
CA GLU A 102 -8.85 -8.48 -23.01
C GLU A 102 -9.41 -9.60 -23.92
N ASP A 103 -9.74 -10.77 -23.35
CA ASP A 103 -10.37 -11.88 -24.07
C ASP A 103 -11.87 -11.65 -24.35
N GLU A 104 -12.59 -10.82 -23.57
CA GLU A 104 -14.04 -10.55 -23.75
C GLU A 104 -14.34 -9.46 -24.80
N GLU A 105 -13.37 -8.62 -25.18
CA GLU A 105 -13.56 -7.55 -26.18
C GLU A 105 -13.23 -7.99 -27.62
N SER A 106 -12.81 -9.25 -27.81
CA SER A 106 -12.47 -9.83 -29.13
C SER A 106 -13.60 -10.67 -29.76
N ASP A 107 -14.77 -10.76 -29.12
CA ASP A 107 -15.89 -11.63 -29.52
C ASP A 107 -17.21 -10.86 -29.79
N GLU A 108 -17.13 -9.70 -30.45
CA GLU A 108 -18.31 -9.10 -31.12
C GLU A 108 -18.02 -8.87 -32.62
N PRO A 109 -18.65 -9.63 -33.55
CA PRO A 109 -18.50 -9.47 -35.00
C PRO A 109 -19.32 -8.31 -35.59
#